data_AF-A0A399EZV6-F1
#
_entry.id   AF-A0A399EZV6-F1
#
_cell.length_a   1.000
_cell.length_b   1.000
_cell.length_c   1.000
_cell.angle_alpha   90.00
_cell.angle_beta   90.00
_cell.angle_gamma   90.00
#
_symmetry.space_group_name_H-M   'P 1'
#
loop_
_entity.id
_entity.type
_entity.pdbx_description
1 polymer ?
#
loop_
_entity_poly.entity_id
_entity_poly.type
_entity_poly.pdbx_seq_one_letter_code
_entity_poly.pdbx_strand_id
1 'polypeptide(L)'
;MEPAKNKAAAVDWGYLLLALAWLVAIVATLGSLYYSEVRKFVPCTLCWYQRIAMYPLVFILGTALWRGDLKVKHYVLPLSLIGGSISVVHLLEQRGLLDTSAVCSSIVPCSVEYIPSFPIPLQALIAFVLISGAMFLIRPKQG
;
A
#
# COMPACT_ATOMS: atom_id res chain seq x y z
N MET A 1 -16.53 13.16 -46.39
CA MET A 1 -15.13 13.30 -45.94
C MET A 1 -15.15 13.40 -44.42
N GLU A 2 -15.14 12.26 -43.73
CA GLU A 2 -15.04 12.21 -42.26
C GLU A 2 -13.57 12.45 -41.85
N PRO A 3 -13.28 13.31 -40.86
CA PRO A 3 -11.93 13.48 -40.38
C PRO A 3 -11.56 12.27 -39.52
N ALA A 4 -10.51 11.56 -39.94
CA ALA A 4 -9.83 10.53 -39.18
C ALA A 4 -9.40 11.08 -37.81
N LYS A 5 -10.14 10.77 -36.74
CA LYS A 5 -9.71 11.05 -35.37
C LYS A 5 -8.55 10.11 -35.03
N ASN A 6 -7.36 10.70 -34.98
CA ASN A 6 -6.09 10.15 -34.56
C ASN A 6 -6.22 9.03 -33.52
N LYS A 7 -5.90 7.80 -33.95
CA LYS A 7 -5.49 6.71 -33.06
C LYS A 7 -4.09 7.03 -32.53
N ALA A 8 -3.96 8.07 -31.70
CA ALA A 8 -2.85 8.10 -30.78
C ALA A 8 -2.97 6.84 -29.92
N ALA A 9 -1.87 6.11 -29.74
CA ALA A 9 -1.75 4.97 -28.86
C ALA A 9 -2.01 5.40 -27.40
N ALA A 10 -3.28 5.63 -27.07
CA ALA A 10 -3.72 6.11 -25.77
C ALA A 10 -3.50 4.97 -24.78
N VAL A 11 -2.44 5.11 -23.97
CA VAL A 11 -2.22 4.23 -22.83
C VAL A 11 -3.51 4.26 -21.99
N ASP A 12 -4.12 3.10 -21.78
CA ASP A 12 -5.37 3.00 -21.05
C ASP A 12 -5.15 3.56 -19.63
N TRP A 13 -5.92 4.58 -19.25
CA TRP A 13 -5.80 5.24 -17.95
C TRP A 13 -5.93 4.24 -16.79
N GLY A 14 -6.75 3.20 -16.95
CA GLY A 14 -6.86 2.12 -15.96
C GLY A 14 -5.56 1.33 -15.82
N TYR A 15 -4.84 1.10 -16.92
CA TYR A 15 -3.55 0.43 -16.91
C TYR A 15 -2.47 1.28 -16.24
N LEU A 16 -2.45 2.59 -16.49
CA LEU A 16 -1.53 3.53 -15.81
C LEU A 16 -1.76 3.56 -14.30
N LEU A 17 -3.02 3.61 -13.86
CA LEU A 17 -3.36 3.58 -12.43
C LEU A 17 -2.97 2.24 -11.78
N LEU A 18 -3.15 1.12 -12.49
CA LEU A 18 -2.73 -0.19 -12.01
C LEU A 18 -1.20 -0.29 -11.90
N ALA A 19 -0.47 0.23 -12.89
CA ALA A 19 0.98 0.31 -12.87
C ALA A 19 1.50 1.20 -11.73
N LEU A 20 0.87 2.34 -11.49
CA LEU A 20 1.18 3.22 -10.36
C LEU A 20 0.97 2.50 -9.02
N ALA A 21 -0.17 1.83 -8.84
CA ALA A 21 -0.44 1.08 -7.61
C ALA A 21 0.60 -0.03 -7.38
N TRP A 22 1.00 -0.74 -8.43
CA TRP A 22 2.03 -1.76 -8.36
C TRP A 22 3.41 -1.18 -8.00
N LEU A 23 3.79 -0.06 -8.61
CA LEU A 23 5.05 0.63 -8.29
C LEU A 23 5.07 1.06 -6.82
N VAL A 24 3.98 1.64 -6.32
CA VAL A 24 3.85 2.02 -4.90
C VAL A 24 4.01 0.80 -3.98
N ALA A 25 3.39 -0.33 -4.31
CA ALA A 25 3.51 -1.56 -3.52
C ALA A 25 4.95 -2.11 -3.49
N ILE A 26 5.67 -2.04 -4.61
CA ILE A 26 7.09 -2.43 -4.68
C ILE A 26 7.93 -1.51 -3.79
N VAL A 27 7.82 -0.20 -3.97
CA VAL A 27 8.60 0.77 -3.20
C VAL A 27 8.32 0.65 -1.70
N ALA A 28 7.06 0.46 -1.31
CA ALA A 28 6.68 0.25 0.09
C ALA A 28 7.27 -1.05 0.66
N THR A 29 7.20 -2.15 -0.10
CA THR A 29 7.77 -3.44 0.32
C THR A 29 9.28 -3.37 0.45
N LEU A 30 9.98 -2.83 -0.56
CA LEU A 30 11.43 -2.66 -0.54
C LEU A 30 11.89 -1.71 0.56
N GLY A 31 11.20 -0.58 0.76
CA GLY A 31 11.48 0.34 1.86
C GLY A 31 11.32 -0.33 3.22
N SER A 32 10.25 -1.12 3.40
CA SER A 32 10.01 -1.90 4.62
C SER A 32 11.14 -2.90 4.88
N LEU A 33 11.61 -3.61 3.86
CA LEU A 33 12.72 -4.56 3.96
C LEU A 33 14.06 -3.86 4.20
N TYR A 34 14.30 -2.71 3.57
CA TYR A 34 15.50 -1.91 3.79
C TYR A 34 15.62 -1.48 5.27
N TYR A 35 14.51 -1.09 5.89
CA TYR A 35 14.51 -0.72 7.30
C TYR A 35 14.87 -1.90 8.23
N SER A 36 14.39 -3.12 7.98
CA SER A 36 14.75 -4.26 8.83
C SER A 36 16.13 -4.84 8.50
N GLU A 37 16.48 -4.99 7.23
CA GLU A 37 17.70 -5.70 6.84
C GLU A 37 18.94 -4.81 6.85
N VAL A 38 18.82 -3.56 6.42
CA VAL A 38 19.96 -2.65 6.30
C VAL A 38 20.08 -1.76 7.53
N ARG A 39 18.97 -1.12 7.93
CA ARG A 39 18.95 -0.21 9.10
C ARG A 39 18.76 -0.92 10.43
N LYS A 40 18.50 -2.24 10.42
CA LYS A 40 18.31 -3.09 11.60
C LYS A 40 17.21 -2.59 12.56
N PHE A 41 16.18 -1.96 12.02
CA PHE A 41 15.00 -1.59 12.79
C PHE A 41 14.15 -2.83 13.05
N VAL A 42 13.96 -3.17 14.31
CA VAL A 42 13.14 -4.32 14.72
C VAL A 42 11.67 -3.95 14.52
N PRO A 43 10.89 -4.71 13.73
CA PRO A 43 9.47 -4.44 13.54
C PRO A 43 8.67 -4.83 14.79
N CYS A 44 7.75 -3.96 15.20
CA CYS A 44 6.75 -4.26 16.23
C CYS A 44 5.60 -5.12 15.67
N THR A 45 4.68 -5.56 16.54
CA THR A 45 3.52 -6.37 16.13
C THR A 45 2.63 -5.66 15.09
N LEU A 46 2.37 -4.35 15.27
CA LEU A 46 1.57 -3.58 14.31
C LEU A 46 2.26 -3.41 12.94
N CYS A 47 3.59 -3.19 12.92
CA CYS A 47 4.37 -3.19 11.69
C CYS A 47 4.27 -4.53 10.95
N TRP A 48 4.27 -5.64 11.68
CA TRP A 48 4.09 -6.97 11.09
C TRP A 48 2.73 -7.13 10.42
N TYR A 49 1.65 -6.68 11.06
CA TYR A 49 0.33 -6.70 10.43
C TYR A 49 0.26 -5.83 9.16
N GLN A 50 0.92 -4.66 9.15
CA GLN A 50 1.05 -3.84 7.94
C GLN A 50 1.81 -4.57 6.83
N ARG A 51 2.91 -5.29 7.16
CA ARG A 51 3.67 -6.10 6.19
C ARG A 51 2.82 -7.23 5.59
N ILE A 52 2.05 -7.94 6.41
CA ILE A 52 1.15 -9.01 5.96
C ILE A 52 0.13 -8.46 4.95
N ALA A 53 -0.37 -7.24 5.15
CA ALA A 53 -1.27 -6.60 4.20
C ALA A 53 -0.54 -6.08 2.94
N MET A 54 0.68 -5.55 3.07
CA MET A 54 1.40 -4.89 1.97
C MET A 54 2.11 -5.86 1.01
N TYR A 55 2.82 -6.87 1.52
CA TYR A 55 3.70 -7.71 0.70
C TYR A 55 2.95 -8.53 -0.36
N PRO A 56 1.77 -9.11 -0.07
CA PRO A 56 0.99 -9.80 -1.09
C PRO A 56 0.54 -8.90 -2.24
N LEU A 57 0.36 -7.59 -2.00
CA LEU A 57 -0.09 -6.64 -3.02
C LEU A 57 0.89 -6.54 -4.19
N VAL A 58 2.20 -6.72 -3.95
CA VAL A 58 3.21 -6.72 -5.02
C VAL A 58 2.91 -7.80 -6.05
N PHE A 59 2.57 -9.00 -5.59
CA PHE A 59 2.27 -10.14 -6.45
C PHE A 59 0.88 -10.03 -7.08
N ILE A 60 -0.12 -9.62 -6.31
CA ILE A 60 -1.51 -9.47 -6.80
C ILE A 60 -1.59 -8.38 -7.87
N LEU A 61 -1.03 -7.20 -7.61
CA LEU A 61 -1.03 -6.10 -8.57
C LEU A 61 -0.12 -6.40 -9.77
N GLY A 62 1.02 -7.06 -9.57
CA GLY A 62 1.93 -7.43 -10.66
C GLY A 62 1.30 -8.45 -11.62
N THR A 63 0.62 -9.47 -11.09
CA THR A 63 -0.10 -10.45 -11.92
C THR A 63 -1.28 -9.82 -12.66
N ALA A 64 -2.02 -8.92 -12.01
CA ALA A 64 -3.09 -8.18 -12.65
C ALA A 64 -2.57 -7.24 -13.76
N LEU A 65 -1.43 -6.57 -13.54
CA LEU A 65 -0.81 -5.70 -14.54
C LEU A 65 -0.33 -6.49 -15.75
N TRP A 66 0.24 -7.69 -15.55
CA TRP A 66 0.64 -8.55 -16.65
C TRP A 66 -0.57 -9.07 -17.45
N ARG A 67 -1.67 -9.43 -16.77
CA ARG A 67 -2.91 -9.90 -17.42
C ARG A 67 -3.82 -8.79 -17.94
N GLY A 68 -3.54 -7.53 -17.60
CA GLY A 68 -4.44 -6.40 -17.87
C GLY A 68 -5.78 -6.49 -17.13
N ASP A 69 -5.84 -7.18 -15.98
CA ASP A 69 -7.08 -7.42 -15.25
C ASP A 69 -7.42 -6.29 -14.27
N LEU A 70 -8.30 -5.38 -14.72
CA LEU A 70 -8.80 -4.27 -13.90
C LEU A 70 -9.81 -4.70 -12.82
N LYS A 71 -10.30 -5.95 -12.83
CA LYS A 71 -11.21 -6.47 -11.79
C LYS A 71 -10.47 -6.79 -10.49
N VAL A 72 -9.15 -6.80 -10.49
CA VAL A 72 -8.30 -7.01 -9.29
C VAL A 72 -8.65 -6.05 -8.14
N LYS A 73 -9.23 -4.89 -8.45
CA LYS A 73 -9.63 -3.88 -7.47
C LYS A 73 -10.54 -4.44 -6.36
N HIS A 74 -11.37 -5.45 -6.64
CA HIS A 74 -12.27 -6.03 -5.64
C HIS A 74 -11.53 -6.78 -4.53
N TYR A 75 -10.32 -7.27 -4.81
CA TYR A 75 -9.48 -7.97 -3.84
C TYR A 75 -8.44 -7.04 -3.20
N VAL A 76 -7.86 -6.13 -4.00
CA VAL A 76 -6.84 -5.21 -3.52
C VAL A 76 -7.43 -4.17 -2.56
N LEU A 77 -8.61 -3.62 -2.88
CA LEU A 77 -9.22 -2.56 -2.11
C LEU A 77 -9.51 -2.94 -0.64
N PRO A 78 -10.18 -4.07 -0.31
CA PRO A 78 -10.39 -4.43 1.08
C PRO A 78 -9.07 -4.67 1.81
N LEU A 79 -8.09 -5.30 1.15
CA LEU A 79 -6.78 -5.57 1.74
C LEU A 79 -6.01 -4.27 2.04
N SER A 80 -6.00 -3.31 1.11
CA SER A 80 -5.34 -2.02 1.29
C SER A 80 -6.03 -1.15 2.34
N LEU A 81 -7.36 -1.21 2.44
CA LEU A 81 -8.12 -0.51 3.48
C LEU A 81 -7.85 -1.07 4.88
N ILE A 82 -7.76 -2.40 5.04
CA ILE A 82 -7.38 -3.04 6.29
C ILE A 82 -5.97 -2.61 6.71
N GLY A 83 -4.99 -2.73 5.80
CA GLY A 83 -3.61 -2.30 6.06
C GLY A 83 -3.50 -0.80 6.39
N GLY A 84 -4.25 0.04 5.68
CA GLY A 84 -4.35 1.47 5.95
C GLY A 84 -4.93 1.76 7.35
N SER A 85 -5.98 1.05 7.74
CA SER A 85 -6.61 1.20 9.06
C SER A 85 -5.66 0.84 10.20
N ILE A 86 -4.89 -0.24 10.05
CA ILE A 86 -3.83 -0.64 10.99
C ILE A 86 -2.73 0.44 11.07
N SER A 87 -2.41 1.08 9.94
CA SER A 87 -1.42 2.17 9.90
C SER A 87 -1.90 3.41 10.66
N VAL A 88 -3.19 3.74 10.58
CA VAL A 88 -3.79 4.80 11.40
C VAL A 88 -3.70 4.46 12.89
N VAL A 89 -4.09 3.24 13.29
CA VAL A 89 -4.00 2.80 14.69
C VAL A 89 -2.57 2.92 15.22
N HIS A 90 -1.58 2.47 14.45
CA HIS A 90 -0.17 2.57 14.83
C HIS A 90 0.30 4.03 14.97
N LEU A 91 -0.17 4.94 14.11
CA LEU A 91 0.16 6.35 14.21
C LEU A 91 -0.50 7.02 15.43
N LEU A 92 -1.69 6.57 15.83
CA LEU A 92 -2.35 7.03 17.06
C LEU A 92 -1.61 6.58 18.31
N GLU A 93 -1.14 5.33 18.33
CA GLU A 93 -0.27 4.79 19.40
C GLU A 93 1.00 5.61 19.56
N GLN A 94 1.72 5.89 18.46
CA GLN A 94 2.96 6.70 18.51
C GLN A 94 2.73 8.12 19.04
N ARG A 95 1.51 8.65 18.89
CA ARG A 95 1.11 9.95 19.43
C ARG A 95 0.56 9.89 20.86
N GLY A 96 0.48 8.71 21.46
CA GLY A 96 -0.10 8.50 22.79
C GLY A 96 -1.62 8.72 22.86
N LEU A 97 -2.31 8.68 21.71
CA LEU A 97 -3.76 8.89 21.62
C LEU A 97 -4.56 7.58 21.78
N LEU A 98 -3.87 6.45 21.67
CA LEU A 98 -4.44 5.11 21.79
C LEU A 98 -3.43 4.25 22.52
N ASP A 99 -3.92 3.26 23.28
CA ASP A 99 -3.09 2.28 23.97
C ASP A 99 -3.33 0.89 23.36
N THR A 100 -2.30 0.36 22.71
CA THR A 100 -2.26 -0.93 22.04
C THR A 100 -1.36 -1.94 22.76
N SER A 101 -0.99 -1.67 24.02
CA SER A 101 -0.14 -2.55 24.84
C SER A 101 -0.61 -4.00 24.88
N ALA A 102 -1.93 -4.25 24.84
CA ALA A 102 -2.49 -5.60 24.80
C ALA A 102 -2.16 -6.40 23.51
N VAL A 103 -1.97 -5.71 22.38
CA VAL A 103 -1.67 -6.31 21.07
C VAL A 103 -0.16 -6.27 20.78
N CYS A 104 0.51 -5.25 21.28
CA CYS A 104 1.95 -5.02 21.09
C CYS A 104 2.79 -5.81 22.09
N SER A 105 2.71 -7.13 22.00
CA SER A 105 3.43 -8.10 22.83
C SER A 105 4.84 -8.48 22.30
N SER A 106 5.31 -7.83 21.24
CA SER A 106 6.65 -8.06 20.69
C SER A 106 7.75 -7.51 21.61
N ILE A 107 8.99 -7.92 21.35
CA ILE A 107 10.20 -7.47 22.09
C ILE A 107 10.34 -5.93 22.09
N VAL A 108 9.82 -5.27 21.04
CA VAL A 108 9.80 -3.81 20.92
C VAL A 108 8.37 -3.27 20.99
N PRO A 109 8.11 -2.24 21.81
CA PRO A 109 6.79 -1.64 21.90
C PRO A 109 6.44 -0.87 20.62
N CYS A 110 5.14 -0.78 20.30
CA CYS A 110 4.66 -0.09 19.11
C CYS A 110 4.74 1.45 19.21
N SER A 111 4.95 1.98 20.41
CA SER A 111 5.19 3.41 20.62
C SER A 111 6.59 3.87 20.20
N VAL A 112 7.51 2.96 19.90
CA VAL A 112 8.87 3.31 19.46
C VAL A 112 8.85 3.99 18.10
N GLU A 113 9.52 5.13 18.02
CA GLU A 113 9.65 5.91 16.81
C GLU A 113 11.10 5.96 16.33
N TYR A 114 11.40 5.22 15.26
CA TYR A 114 12.76 5.19 14.70
C TYR A 114 13.11 6.44 13.87
N ILE A 115 12.11 7.10 13.27
CA ILE A 115 12.27 8.27 12.39
C ILE A 115 11.18 9.30 12.71
N PRO A 116 11.40 10.25 13.63
CA PRO A 116 10.35 11.15 14.12
C PRO A 116 9.88 12.17 13.08
N SER A 117 10.72 12.56 12.12
CA SER A 117 10.32 13.49 11.07
C SER A 117 9.40 12.86 10.02
N PHE A 118 9.53 11.56 9.79
CA PHE A 118 8.73 10.84 8.80
C PHE A 118 8.48 9.40 9.26
N PRO A 119 7.46 9.21 10.13
CA PRO A 119 7.25 7.95 10.82
C PRO A 119 6.99 6.80 9.85
N ILE A 120 7.52 5.62 10.16
CA ILE A 120 7.30 4.41 9.37
C ILE A 120 5.80 4.10 9.16
N PRO A 121 4.91 4.19 10.17
CA PRO A 121 3.48 3.97 9.93
C PRO A 121 2.85 5.04 9.03
N LEU A 122 3.35 6.28 9.03
CA LEU A 122 2.89 7.31 8.09
C LEU A 122 3.24 6.95 6.64
N GLN A 123 4.45 6.42 6.42
CA GLN A 123 4.88 5.94 5.10
C GLN A 123 3.97 4.82 4.57
N ALA A 124 3.67 3.85 5.45
CA ALA A 124 2.76 2.76 5.12
C ALA A 124 1.34 3.28 4.81
N LEU A 125 0.83 4.23 5.61
CA LEU A 125 -0.48 4.85 5.39
C LEU A 125 -0.55 5.53 4.02
N ILE A 126 0.47 6.31 3.65
CA ILE A 126 0.53 6.99 2.33
C ILE A 126 0.47 5.94 1.21
N ALA A 127 1.25 4.86 1.32
CA ALA A 127 1.23 3.80 0.31
C ALA A 127 -0.16 3.14 0.19
N PHE A 128 -0.80 2.77 1.30
CA PHE A 128 -2.14 2.19 1.29
C PHE A 128 -3.20 3.14 0.74
N VAL A 129 -3.11 4.45 1.03
CA VAL A 129 -4.02 5.47 0.48
C VAL A 129 -3.83 5.60 -1.03
N LEU A 130 -2.59 5.66 -1.51
CA LEU A 130 -2.31 5.72 -2.95
C LEU A 130 -2.83 4.49 -3.70
N ILE A 131 -2.59 3.29 -3.16
CA ILE A 131 -3.10 2.04 -3.74
C ILE A 131 -4.63 2.04 -3.75
N SER A 132 -5.26 2.38 -2.62
CA SER A 132 -6.73 2.42 -2.51
C SER A 132 -7.33 3.44 -3.46
N GLY A 133 -6.75 4.64 -3.54
CA GLY A 133 -7.15 5.71 -4.45
C GLY A 133 -7.06 5.29 -5.91
N ALA A 134 -5.94 4.65 -6.31
CA ALA A 134 -5.81 4.08 -7.65
C ALA A 134 -6.91 3.05 -7.93
N MET A 135 -7.20 2.13 -6.99
CA MET A 135 -8.26 1.13 -7.15
C MET A 135 -9.67 1.74 -7.25
N PHE A 136 -9.97 2.81 -6.51
CA PHE A 136 -11.25 3.53 -6.60
C PHE A 136 -11.42 4.23 -7.96
N LEU A 137 -10.34 4.79 -8.51
CA LEU A 137 -10.35 5.50 -9.78
C LEU A 137 -10.39 4.56 -11.00
N ILE A 138 -9.97 3.29 -10.85
CA ILE A 138 -10.09 2.29 -11.90
C ILE A 138 -11.57 1.98 -12.17
N ARG A 139 -12.00 2.37 -13.38
CA ARG A 139 -13.28 1.97 -13.95
C ARG A 139 -13.05 0.72 -14.80
N PRO A 140 -13.52 -0.47 -14.38
CA PRO A 140 -13.48 -1.64 -15.25
C PRO A 140 -14.33 -1.32 -16.49
N LYS A 141 -13.77 -1.54 -17.69
CA LYS A 141 -14.59 -1.58 -18.89
C LYS A 141 -15.62 -2.69 -18.69
N GLN A 142 -16.90 -2.32 -18.58
CA GLN A 142 -17.99 -3.28 -18.64
C GLN A 142 -17.91 -3.93 -20.02
N GLY A 143 -17.55 -5.21 -20.03
CA GLY A 143 -17.58 -6.04 -21.23
C GLY A 143 -19.00 -6.36 -21.63
#